data_AF-W4HER3-F1
#
_entry.id   AF-W4HER3-F1
#
_cell.length_a   1.000
_cell.length_b   1.000
_cell.length_c   1.000
_cell.angle_alpha   90.00
_cell.angle_beta   90.00
_cell.angle_gamma   90.00
#
_symmetry.space_group_name_H-M   'P 1'
#
loop_
_entity.id
_entity.type
_entity.pdbx_description
1 polymer ?
#
loop_
_entity_poly.entity_id
_entity_poly.type
_entity_poly.pdbx_seq_one_letter_code
_entity_poly.pdbx_strand_id
1 'polypeptide(L)'
;MRLFSNEYGLQGRRLDVISDGTVSVLWRPVSAALGTAKAAMWEWSVTQGVKGTDLTRRGGDDRNLALYFIFVDPQTASTLGRTTARKLLRDPNTRALVYVWGGNHAKGALLNSPYSTGLKSKILQTAQTGNFTENVNLDRDFVRAFGDMPKVLVGLAVTADSDDTDGKILAAIQDLQIR
;
A
#
# COMPACT_ATOMS: atom_id res chain seq x y z
N MET A 1 -16.58 -14.49 15.42
CA MET A 1 -16.39 -13.02 15.30
C MET A 1 -15.00 -12.70 15.82
N ARG A 2 -14.02 -12.43 14.96
CA ARG A 2 -12.70 -11.91 15.39
C ARG A 2 -12.84 -10.39 15.52
N LEU A 3 -12.56 -9.84 16.70
CA LEU A 3 -12.73 -8.41 17.05
C LEU A 3 -11.46 -7.59 16.77
N PHE A 4 -10.46 -8.16 16.10
CA PHE A 4 -9.09 -7.64 16.11
C PHE A 4 -8.68 -7.05 14.75
N SER A 5 -7.93 -5.95 14.79
CA SER A 5 -7.20 -5.38 13.66
C SER A 5 -5.75 -5.85 13.71
N ASN A 6 -4.97 -5.57 12.66
CA ASN A 6 -3.52 -5.72 12.75
C ASN A 6 -2.98 -4.80 13.86
N GLU A 7 -1.88 -5.22 14.48
CA GLU A 7 -1.14 -4.40 15.43
C GLU A 7 -0.06 -3.60 14.68
N TYR A 8 -0.01 -2.30 14.95
CA TYR A 8 0.94 -1.37 14.34
C TYR A 8 1.82 -0.74 15.42
N GLY A 9 3.10 -1.07 15.44
CA GLY A 9 4.08 -0.54 16.40
C GLY A 9 5.01 0.48 15.75
N LEU A 10 4.86 1.77 16.08
CA LEU A 10 5.77 2.80 15.58
C LEU A 10 6.97 2.98 16.53
N GLN A 11 8.17 2.75 16.03
CA GLN A 11 9.43 2.87 16.76
C GLN A 11 10.40 3.77 15.97
N GLY A 12 10.32 5.07 16.20
CA GLY A 12 11.11 6.06 15.45
C GLY A 12 10.77 6.04 13.96
N ARG A 13 11.71 5.58 13.13
CA ARG A 13 11.57 5.48 11.66
C ARG A 13 11.11 4.09 11.18
N ARG A 14 10.75 3.20 12.11
CA ARG A 14 10.29 1.84 11.84
C ARG A 14 8.83 1.67 12.24
N LEU A 15 8.06 0.99 11.41
CA LEU A 15 6.70 0.53 11.65
C LEU A 15 6.69 -0.99 11.63
N ASP A 16 6.49 -1.61 12.78
CA ASP A 16 6.20 -3.03 12.89
C ASP A 16 4.71 -3.29 12.61
N VAL A 17 4.42 -4.40 11.92
CA VAL A 17 3.08 -4.83 11.54
C VAL A 17 2.91 -6.31 11.90
N ILE A 18 1.94 -6.60 12.75
CA ILE A 18 1.52 -7.97 13.08
C ILE A 18 0.10 -8.17 12.57
N SER A 19 -0.11 -9.20 11.75
CA SER A 19 -1.42 -9.62 11.26
C SER A 19 -1.61 -11.09 11.62
N ASP A 20 -2.73 -11.45 12.22
CA ASP A 20 -2.99 -12.80 12.74
C ASP A 20 -4.44 -13.18 12.41
N GLY A 21 -4.65 -13.63 11.18
CA GLY A 21 -5.98 -13.96 10.65
C GLY A 21 -6.91 -12.76 10.54
N THR A 22 -6.36 -11.59 10.21
CA THR A 22 -7.07 -10.29 10.13
C THR A 22 -6.58 -9.44 8.95
N VAL A 23 -7.37 -8.42 8.61
CA VAL A 23 -6.97 -7.34 7.70
C VAL A 23 -7.33 -5.98 8.27
N SER A 24 -6.43 -5.02 8.15
CA SER A 24 -6.71 -3.62 8.53
C SER A 24 -5.76 -2.66 7.83
N VAL A 25 -6.01 -1.36 7.96
CA VAL A 25 -5.22 -0.30 7.33
C VAL A 25 -4.76 0.75 8.34
N LEU A 26 -3.48 1.09 8.30
CA LEU A 26 -2.94 2.29 8.93
C LEU A 26 -2.84 3.40 7.87
N TRP A 27 -3.48 4.55 8.12
CA TRP A 27 -3.45 5.71 7.21
C TRP A 27 -2.73 6.91 7.83
N ARG A 28 -1.97 7.65 7.01
CA ARG A 28 -1.37 8.93 7.37
C ARG A 28 -1.46 9.93 6.20
N PRO A 29 -1.96 11.16 6.41
CA PRO A 29 -1.83 12.22 5.41
C PRO A 29 -0.36 12.61 5.24
N VAL A 30 0.04 13.05 4.05
CA VAL A 30 1.36 13.68 3.83
C VAL A 30 1.24 15.19 3.86
N SER A 31 2.34 15.88 4.18
CA SER A 31 2.41 17.34 4.07
C SER A 31 2.25 17.79 2.61
N ALA A 32 1.64 18.95 2.38
CA ALA A 32 1.48 19.52 1.03
C ALA A 32 2.80 19.67 0.24
N ALA A 33 3.94 19.85 0.94
CA ALA A 33 5.27 19.91 0.32
C ALA A 33 5.68 18.62 -0.43
N LEU A 34 5.11 17.47 -0.05
CA LEU A 34 5.33 16.19 -0.71
C LEU A 34 4.33 15.91 -1.84
N GLY A 35 3.39 16.83 -2.10
CA GLY A 35 2.33 16.63 -3.10
C GLY A 35 2.85 16.40 -4.52
N THR A 36 4.03 16.94 -4.84
CA THR A 36 4.71 16.82 -6.13
C THR A 36 5.80 15.76 -6.15
N ALA A 37 5.90 14.92 -5.11
CA ALA A 37 6.89 13.86 -5.01
C ALA A 37 6.80 12.89 -6.19
N LYS A 38 7.97 12.51 -6.69
CA LYS A 38 8.13 11.71 -7.92
C LYS A 38 8.70 10.33 -7.64
N ALA A 39 9.29 10.13 -6.47
CA ALA A 39 9.90 8.86 -6.10
C ALA A 39 9.81 8.62 -4.59
N ALA A 40 10.02 7.37 -4.22
CA ALA A 40 10.13 6.98 -2.82
C ALA A 40 11.14 5.85 -2.68
N MET A 41 11.71 5.73 -1.48
CA MET A 41 12.50 4.58 -1.08
C MET A 41 12.20 4.19 0.35
N TRP A 42 12.31 2.91 0.64
CA TRP A 42 12.15 2.36 1.99
C TRP A 42 12.82 1.00 2.06
N GLU A 43 12.91 0.48 3.26
CA GLU A 43 13.24 -0.92 3.51
C GLU A 43 12.03 -1.61 4.13
N TRP A 44 11.85 -2.88 3.80
CA TRP A 44 10.88 -3.71 4.49
C TRP A 44 11.45 -5.09 4.80
N SER A 45 10.90 -5.70 5.83
CA SER A 45 11.28 -7.03 6.31
C SER A 45 10.05 -7.87 6.54
N VAL A 46 10.11 -9.15 6.20
CA VAL A 46 9.10 -10.15 6.55
C VAL A 46 9.81 -11.34 7.16
N THR A 47 9.51 -11.64 8.42
CA THR A 47 10.08 -12.77 9.16
C THR A 47 9.14 -13.96 9.22
N GLN A 48 7.84 -13.69 9.17
CA GLN A 48 6.77 -14.66 8.98
C GLN A 48 5.75 -14.05 8.02
N GLY A 49 5.27 -14.83 7.05
CA GLY A 49 4.38 -14.35 6.00
C GLY A 49 3.39 -15.40 5.54
N VAL A 50 2.51 -15.00 4.64
CA VAL A 50 1.46 -15.84 4.04
C VAL A 50 1.93 -16.48 2.74
N LYS A 51 1.21 -17.53 2.30
CA LYS A 51 1.45 -18.16 1.00
C LYS A 51 1.06 -17.21 -0.13
N GLY A 52 1.64 -17.42 -1.31
CA GLY A 52 1.29 -16.62 -2.49
C GLY A 52 -0.13 -16.94 -2.97
N THR A 53 -0.98 -15.93 -3.01
CA THR A 53 -2.36 -15.99 -3.50
C THR A 53 -2.55 -15.15 -4.77
N ASP A 54 -3.69 -15.32 -5.45
CA ASP A 54 -4.01 -14.54 -6.64
C ASP A 54 -4.65 -13.20 -6.25
N LEU A 55 -3.81 -12.16 -6.18
CA LEU A 55 -4.22 -10.81 -5.76
C LEU A 55 -5.26 -10.13 -6.67
N THR A 56 -5.62 -10.74 -7.80
CA THR A 56 -6.68 -10.25 -8.69
C THR A 56 -8.06 -10.81 -8.36
N ARG A 57 -8.15 -11.69 -7.35
CA ARG A 57 -9.38 -12.30 -6.87
C ARG A 57 -9.74 -11.77 -5.49
N ARG A 58 -11.01 -11.43 -5.31
CA ARG A 58 -11.54 -10.99 -4.02
C ARG A 58 -11.67 -12.17 -3.06
N GLY A 59 -11.25 -12.01 -1.81
CA GLY A 59 -11.29 -13.10 -0.80
C GLY A 59 -10.28 -14.20 -1.11
N GLY A 60 -9.17 -13.81 -1.73
CA GLY A 60 -8.00 -14.65 -1.96
C GLY A 60 -6.78 -13.79 -2.21
N ASP A 61 -6.68 -12.64 -1.54
CA ASP A 61 -5.68 -11.61 -1.83
C ASP A 61 -4.74 -11.28 -0.66
N ASP A 62 -4.63 -12.23 0.27
CA ASP A 62 -3.62 -12.33 1.31
C ASP A 62 -2.21 -11.94 0.81
N ARG A 63 -1.55 -11.06 1.56
CA ARG A 63 -0.24 -10.48 1.23
C ARG A 63 0.46 -9.99 2.48
N ASN A 64 1.79 -10.13 2.51
CA ASN A 64 2.60 -9.77 3.68
C ASN A 64 2.48 -8.27 3.98
N LEU A 65 2.74 -7.41 2.99
CA LEU A 65 2.65 -5.96 3.14
C LEU A 65 2.19 -5.31 1.84
N ALA A 66 1.40 -4.25 1.97
CA ALA A 66 1.11 -3.32 0.90
C ALA A 66 1.27 -1.87 1.37
N LEU A 67 2.09 -1.10 0.64
CA LEU A 67 2.32 0.32 0.87
C LEU A 67 1.63 1.13 -0.24
N TYR A 68 0.67 1.96 0.17
CA TYR A 68 -0.17 2.75 -0.72
C TYR A 68 0.39 4.18 -0.80
N PHE A 69 0.49 4.68 -2.02
CA PHE A 69 0.67 6.11 -2.31
C PHE A 69 -0.62 6.61 -2.95
N ILE A 70 -1.31 7.50 -2.24
CA ILE A 70 -2.68 7.91 -2.58
C ILE A 70 -2.66 9.31 -3.17
N PHE A 71 -3.22 9.42 -4.36
CA PHE A 71 -3.23 10.59 -5.21
C PHE A 71 -4.66 11.03 -5.51
N VAL A 72 -4.83 12.33 -5.69
CA VAL A 72 -6.04 12.95 -6.22
C VAL A 72 -5.67 14.02 -7.23
N ASP A 73 -6.66 14.54 -7.96
CA ASP A 73 -6.47 15.71 -8.82
C ASP A 73 -6.20 17.00 -8.00
N PRO A 74 -5.58 18.04 -8.60
CA PRO A 74 -5.27 19.28 -7.90
C PRO A 74 -6.48 20.02 -7.30
N GLN A 75 -7.65 19.93 -7.94
CA GLN A 75 -8.87 20.58 -7.44
C GLN A 75 -9.32 19.93 -6.13
N THR A 76 -9.38 18.59 -6.11
CA THR A 76 -9.66 17.82 -4.91
C THR A 76 -8.61 18.11 -3.84
N ALA A 77 -7.32 18.12 -4.18
CA ALA A 77 -6.23 18.40 -3.24
C ALA A 77 -6.37 19.75 -2.52
N SER A 78 -6.78 20.80 -3.25
CA SER A 78 -6.98 22.15 -2.70
C SER A 78 -8.10 22.24 -1.64
N THR A 79 -9.03 21.27 -1.64
CA THR A 79 -10.19 21.23 -0.75
C THR A 79 -10.10 20.12 0.30
N LEU A 80 -8.98 19.39 0.36
CA LEU A 80 -8.83 18.19 1.20
C LEU A 80 -8.94 18.44 2.70
N GLY A 81 -8.83 19.68 3.17
CA GLY A 81 -8.84 20.08 4.58
C GLY A 81 -9.58 19.13 5.53
N ARG A 82 -10.91 19.22 5.65
CA ARG A 82 -11.72 18.43 6.60
C ARG A 82 -12.10 17.03 6.10
N THR A 83 -11.53 16.54 5.00
CA THR A 83 -11.91 15.26 4.38
C THR A 83 -11.26 14.09 5.11
N THR A 84 -12.06 13.13 5.57
CA THR A 84 -11.55 11.94 6.25
C THR A 84 -10.93 10.95 5.27
N ALA A 85 -9.93 10.17 5.72
CA ALA A 85 -9.30 9.10 4.93
C ALA A 85 -10.32 8.15 4.28
N ARG A 86 -11.38 7.84 5.03
CA ARG A 86 -12.46 6.95 4.58
C ARG A 86 -13.28 7.55 3.43
N LYS A 87 -13.51 8.87 3.44
CA LYS A 87 -14.20 9.56 2.34
C LYS A 87 -13.31 9.61 1.10
N LEU A 88 -12.02 9.91 1.30
CA LEU A 88 -11.03 9.96 0.22
C LEU A 88 -10.90 8.61 -0.52
N LEU A 89 -10.79 7.51 0.23
CA LEU A 89 -10.67 6.16 -0.35
C LEU A 89 -11.94 5.68 -1.09
N ARG A 90 -13.09 6.32 -0.86
CA ARG A 90 -14.35 6.03 -1.55
C ARG A 90 -14.61 6.94 -2.74
N ASP A 91 -13.80 7.98 -2.91
CA ASP A 91 -13.94 8.91 -4.02
C ASP A 91 -13.50 8.23 -5.32
N PRO A 92 -14.37 8.17 -6.36
CA PRO A 92 -14.02 7.55 -7.64
C PRO A 92 -12.89 8.27 -8.39
N ASN A 93 -12.50 9.47 -7.99
CA ASN A 93 -11.37 10.22 -8.55
C ASN A 93 -10.05 9.93 -7.83
N THR A 94 -10.09 9.27 -6.67
CA THR A 94 -8.88 8.85 -5.96
C THR A 94 -8.16 7.76 -6.75
N ARG A 95 -6.84 7.88 -6.83
CA ARG A 95 -5.95 6.90 -7.45
C ARG A 95 -4.91 6.46 -6.43
N ALA A 96 -4.63 5.17 -6.34
CA ALA A 96 -3.53 4.69 -5.50
C ALA A 96 -2.61 3.73 -6.25
N LEU A 97 -1.32 4.01 -6.15
CA LEU A 97 -0.29 3.03 -6.42
C LEU A 97 -0.08 2.20 -5.15
N VAL A 98 -0.16 0.88 -5.29
CA VAL A 98 -0.02 -0.05 -4.18
C VAL A 98 1.22 -0.90 -4.43
N TYR A 99 2.27 -0.72 -3.64
CA TYR A 99 3.48 -1.52 -3.74
C TYR A 99 3.37 -2.73 -2.81
N VAL A 100 3.46 -3.93 -3.39
CA VAL A 100 3.08 -5.17 -2.68
C VAL A 100 4.26 -6.11 -2.50
N TRP A 101 4.36 -6.65 -1.28
CA TRP A 101 5.10 -7.86 -0.96
C TRP A 101 4.10 -8.98 -0.68
N GLY A 102 3.98 -9.93 -1.60
CA GLY A 102 3.07 -11.07 -1.48
C GLY A 102 2.49 -11.49 -2.82
N GLY A 103 1.51 -12.39 -2.76
CA GLY A 103 0.86 -12.95 -3.94
C GLY A 103 1.71 -13.94 -4.74
N ASN A 104 1.10 -14.52 -5.77
CA ASN A 104 1.69 -15.48 -6.71
C ASN A 104 2.00 -14.88 -8.09
N HIS A 105 2.00 -13.55 -8.19
CA HIS A 105 2.26 -12.81 -9.42
C HIS A 105 3.75 -12.46 -9.56
N ALA A 106 4.24 -12.34 -10.79
CA ALA A 106 5.66 -12.06 -11.04
C ALA A 106 6.09 -10.69 -10.48
N LYS A 107 7.33 -10.60 -9.98
CA LYS A 107 7.93 -9.32 -9.59
C LYS A 107 7.92 -8.33 -10.75
N GLY A 108 7.50 -7.10 -10.48
CA GLY A 108 7.31 -6.04 -11.46
C GLY A 108 5.94 -6.03 -12.15
N ALA A 109 5.10 -7.06 -11.97
CA ALA A 109 3.76 -7.10 -12.52
C ALA A 109 2.91 -5.94 -11.96
N LEU A 110 2.06 -5.37 -12.83
CA LEU A 110 1.10 -4.34 -12.48
C LEU A 110 -0.31 -4.90 -12.63
N LEU A 111 -1.05 -4.94 -11.53
CA LEU A 111 -2.32 -5.66 -11.41
C LEU A 111 -3.46 -4.68 -11.18
N ASN A 112 -4.63 -5.05 -11.71
CA ASN A 112 -5.88 -4.41 -11.36
C ASN A 112 -6.34 -4.91 -9.99
N SER A 113 -6.76 -4.00 -9.11
CA SER A 113 -7.38 -4.41 -7.86
C SER A 113 -8.79 -4.96 -8.11
N PRO A 114 -9.19 -6.07 -7.46
CA PRO A 114 -10.56 -6.57 -7.52
C PRO A 114 -11.57 -5.70 -6.74
N TYR A 115 -11.09 -4.70 -5.98
CA TYR A 115 -11.93 -3.85 -5.14
C TYR A 115 -12.28 -2.50 -5.75
N SER A 116 -11.42 -1.96 -6.63
CA SER A 116 -11.62 -0.65 -7.25
C SER A 116 -10.72 -0.47 -8.48
N THR A 117 -11.25 0.16 -9.51
CA THR A 117 -10.48 0.57 -10.69
C THR A 117 -9.47 1.68 -10.39
N GLY A 118 -9.64 2.40 -9.28
CA GLY A 118 -8.72 3.44 -8.80
C GLY A 118 -7.48 2.90 -8.10
N LEU A 119 -7.36 1.59 -7.90
CA LEU A 119 -6.22 0.95 -7.23
C LEU A 119 -5.44 0.08 -8.21
N LYS A 120 -4.12 0.29 -8.29
CA LYS A 120 -3.21 -0.52 -9.11
C LYS A 120 -2.06 -1.03 -8.25
N SER A 121 -1.91 -2.35 -8.23
CA SER A 121 -0.91 -3.02 -7.41
C SER A 121 0.32 -3.36 -8.23
N LYS A 122 1.50 -2.95 -7.79
CA LYS A 122 2.78 -3.34 -8.38
C LYS A 122 3.49 -4.30 -7.45
N ILE A 123 3.82 -5.49 -7.95
CA ILE A 123 4.55 -6.49 -7.18
C ILE A 123 6.01 -6.09 -7.07
N LEU A 124 6.49 -5.87 -5.86
CA LEU A 124 7.91 -5.62 -5.60
C LEU A 124 8.60 -6.88 -5.08
N GLN A 125 7.89 -7.70 -4.31
CA GLN A 125 8.38 -9.01 -3.86
C GLN A 125 7.23 -10.03 -3.90
N THR A 126 7.53 -11.26 -4.30
CA THR A 126 6.58 -12.38 -4.21
C THR A 126 6.41 -12.83 -2.76
N ALA A 127 5.45 -13.72 -2.49
CA ALA A 127 5.30 -14.33 -1.17
C ALA A 127 6.56 -15.10 -0.75
N GLN A 128 7.37 -14.47 0.09
CA GLN A 128 8.62 -14.98 0.67
C GLN A 128 8.96 -14.19 1.94
N THR A 129 9.89 -14.70 2.74
CA THR A 129 10.49 -13.97 3.86
C THR A 129 11.80 -13.31 3.42
N GLY A 130 12.31 -12.36 4.21
CA GLY A 130 13.60 -11.70 3.94
C GLY A 130 13.61 -10.24 4.34
N ASN A 131 14.55 -9.50 3.76
CA ASN A 131 14.69 -8.05 3.89
C ASN A 131 15.04 -7.47 2.53
N PHE A 132 14.39 -6.40 2.13
CA PHE A 132 14.64 -5.76 0.84
C PHE A 132 14.56 -4.24 0.95
N THR A 133 15.41 -3.57 0.18
CA THR A 133 15.33 -2.13 -0.06
C THR A 133 14.60 -1.90 -1.38
N GLU A 134 13.61 -1.02 -1.37
CA GLU A 134 12.83 -0.65 -2.53
C GLU A 134 13.13 0.80 -2.93
N ASN A 135 13.21 1.05 -4.23
CA ASN A 135 13.35 2.39 -4.79
C ASN A 135 12.46 2.50 -6.02
N VAL A 136 11.43 3.33 -5.92
CA VAL A 136 10.35 3.40 -6.91
C VAL A 136 10.26 4.79 -7.51
N ASN A 137 9.84 4.83 -8.77
CA ASN A 137 9.53 6.06 -9.48
C ASN A 137 8.00 6.16 -9.55
N LEU A 138 7.43 6.97 -8.65
CA LEU A 138 5.99 7.17 -8.49
C LEU A 138 5.39 7.75 -9.78
N ASP A 139 6.05 8.70 -10.43
CA ASP A 139 5.56 9.32 -11.66
C ASP A 139 5.43 8.30 -12.80
N ARG A 140 6.50 7.56 -13.08
CA ARG A 140 6.53 6.55 -14.12
C ARG A 140 5.53 5.43 -13.84
N ASP A 141 5.47 4.97 -12.60
CA ASP A 141 4.55 3.91 -12.20
C ASP A 141 3.09 4.40 -12.29
N PHE A 142 2.81 5.66 -11.93
CA PHE A 142 1.49 6.27 -12.06
C PHE A 142 1.04 6.38 -13.51
N VAL A 143 1.91 6.87 -14.40
CA VAL A 143 1.60 6.98 -15.83
C VAL A 143 1.29 5.61 -16.44
N ARG A 144 2.05 4.57 -16.08
CA ARG A 144 1.77 3.19 -16.52
C ARG A 144 0.44 2.65 -15.97
N ALA A 145 0.08 3.04 -14.75
CA ALA A 145 -1.10 2.56 -14.04
C ALA A 145 -2.40 3.25 -14.48
N PHE A 146 -2.35 4.56 -14.72
CA PHE A 146 -3.53 5.41 -14.83
C PHE A 146 -3.49 6.38 -16.02
N GLY A 147 -2.40 6.41 -16.78
CA GLY A 147 -2.16 7.41 -17.81
C GLY A 147 -1.58 8.71 -17.26
N ASP A 148 -1.39 9.67 -18.15
CA ASP A 148 -0.82 10.97 -17.81
C ASP A 148 -1.93 11.95 -17.41
N MET A 149 -2.17 12.05 -16.10
CA MET A 149 -3.16 12.96 -15.51
C MET A 149 -2.51 13.75 -14.38
N PRO A 150 -2.92 15.03 -14.17
CA PRO A 150 -2.50 15.79 -13.01
C PRO A 150 -2.83 15.06 -11.71
N LYS A 151 -1.85 14.96 -10.83
CA LYS A 151 -1.96 14.24 -9.55
C LYS A 151 -1.22 14.98 -8.44
N VAL A 152 -1.75 14.86 -7.24
CA VAL A 152 -1.12 15.35 -6.00
C VAL A 152 -1.10 14.21 -5.00
N LEU A 153 0.07 13.89 -4.45
CA LEU A 153 0.20 12.92 -3.35
C LEU A 153 -0.39 13.50 -2.07
N VAL A 154 -1.32 12.79 -1.44
CA VAL A 154 -2.08 13.33 -0.29
C VAL A 154 -2.10 12.42 0.92
N GLY A 155 -1.71 11.16 0.77
CA GLY A 155 -1.39 10.33 1.92
C GLY A 155 -0.84 8.98 1.57
N LEU A 156 -0.57 8.24 2.64
CA LEU A 156 0.01 6.92 2.63
C LEU A 156 -0.86 5.97 3.43
N ALA A 157 -0.88 4.71 3.01
CA ALA A 157 -1.48 3.65 3.81
C ALA A 157 -0.60 2.41 3.85
N VAL A 158 -0.67 1.66 4.95
CA VAL A 158 -0.03 0.35 5.08
C VAL A 158 -1.10 -0.67 5.45
N THR A 159 -1.09 -1.81 4.77
CA THR A 159 -1.90 -2.98 5.13
C THR A 159 -1.03 -4.24 5.18
N ALA A 160 -1.51 -5.22 5.94
CA ALA A 160 -1.10 -6.61 5.93
C ALA A 160 -2.38 -7.45 5.95
N ASP A 161 -2.38 -8.57 5.23
CA ASP A 161 -3.60 -9.32 4.90
C ASP A 161 -3.35 -10.81 5.08
N SER A 162 -4.05 -11.41 6.05
CA SER A 162 -3.86 -12.81 6.46
C SER A 162 -5.18 -13.53 6.78
N ASP A 163 -6.32 -12.93 6.45
CA ASP A 163 -7.62 -13.44 6.85
C ASP A 163 -8.14 -14.59 5.96
N ASP A 164 -7.67 -14.69 4.71
CA ASP A 164 -8.11 -15.72 3.77
C ASP A 164 -7.39 -17.06 3.96
N THR A 165 -6.14 -17.06 4.47
CA THR A 165 -5.31 -18.29 4.59
C THR A 165 -5.07 -18.78 6.02
N ASP A 166 -5.76 -18.20 7.02
CA ASP A 166 -5.47 -18.41 8.46
C ASP A 166 -3.96 -18.24 8.77
N GLY A 167 -3.36 -17.26 8.11
CA GLY A 167 -1.94 -16.99 8.18
C GLY A 167 -1.58 -16.02 9.31
N LYS A 168 -0.27 -15.91 9.57
CA LYS A 168 0.30 -14.90 10.46
C LYS A 168 1.44 -14.19 9.77
N ILE A 169 1.46 -12.86 9.89
CA ILE A 169 2.46 -11.99 9.31
C ILE A 169 3.20 -11.27 10.44
N LEU A 170 4.53 -11.32 10.39
CA LEU A 170 5.43 -10.53 11.21
C LEU A 170 6.33 -9.74 10.26
N ALA A 171 6.03 -8.47 10.08
CA ALA A 171 6.67 -7.63 9.08
C ALA A 171 6.99 -6.24 9.62
N ALA A 172 7.81 -5.50 8.88
CA ALA A 172 8.05 -4.10 9.17
C ALA A 172 8.39 -3.32 7.91
N ILE A 173 8.13 -2.01 7.98
CA ILE A 173 8.62 -1.00 7.03
C ILE A 173 9.50 -0.04 7.82
N GLN A 174 10.65 0.31 7.27
CA GLN A 174 11.55 1.27 7.89
C GLN A 174 12.12 2.26 6.89
N ASP A 175 12.53 3.40 7.43
CA ASP A 175 13.29 4.42 6.71
C ASP A 175 12.62 4.96 5.45
N LEU A 176 11.28 5.02 5.43
CA LEU A 176 10.53 5.58 4.30
C LEU A 176 10.93 7.04 4.04
N GLN A 177 11.36 7.30 2.82
CA GLN A 177 11.69 8.62 2.28
C GLN A 177 10.88 8.86 1.01
N ILE A 178 10.36 10.07 0.89
CA ILE A 178 9.54 10.53 -0.24
C ILE A 178 10.25 11.77 -0.81
N ARG A 179 10.43 11.80 -2.14
CA ARG A 179 11.25 12.79 -2.84
C ARG A 179 10.64 13.22 -4.16
#